data_AF-A0A1M6Y769-F1
#
_entry.id   AF-A0A1M6Y769-F1
#
_cell.length_a   1.000
_cell.length_b   1.000
_cell.length_c   1.000
_cell.angle_alpha   90.00
_cell.angle_beta   90.00
_cell.angle_gamma   90.00
#
_symmetry.space_group_name_H-M   'P 1'
#
loop_
_entity.id
_entity.type
_entity.pdbx_description
1 polymer ?
#
loop_
_entity_poly.entity_id
_entity_poly.type
_entity_poly.pdbx_seq_one_letter_code
_entity_poly.pdbx_strand_id
1 'polypeptide(L)'
;MLKKGAVFVQTGDKFDNNYVKNHLQEVSNILSQNEGFSVSVIEDKNASFGLNMSKDFSGASIVDGQITVTAGKATLGNPIDQTVSSNGNASNTAHEFAHAAGVPHIFDENSKVTNTPDNINNMMNSNENDIPNMRSSGGTEVKQGQTDTMINTINASQSRLNSLEEQKKQ
;
A
#
# COMPACT_ATOMS: atom_id res chain seq x y z
N MET A 1 12.54 -21.25 2.23
CA MET A 1 12.08 -20.97 0.85
C MET A 1 11.45 -19.58 0.88
N LEU A 2 11.94 -18.61 0.10
CA LEU A 2 11.33 -17.28 0.01
C LEU A 2 10.00 -17.38 -0.76
N LYS A 3 8.89 -16.89 -0.19
CA LYS A 3 7.66 -16.69 -0.95
C LYS A 3 7.81 -15.40 -1.75
N LYS A 4 7.71 -15.48 -3.07
CA LYS A 4 7.75 -14.31 -3.97
C LYS A 4 6.32 -13.91 -4.31
N GLY A 5 5.97 -12.66 -4.04
CA GLY A 5 4.72 -12.05 -4.51
C GLY A 5 5.05 -11.00 -5.55
N ALA A 6 4.39 -11.04 -6.71
CA ALA A 6 4.43 -9.95 -7.67
C ALA A 6 3.14 -9.15 -7.52
N VAL A 7 3.26 -7.83 -7.35
CA VAL A 7 2.14 -6.90 -7.40
C VAL A 7 2.27 -6.17 -8.73
N PHE A 8 1.45 -6.55 -9.69
CA PHE A 8 1.41 -5.90 -11.00
C PHE A 8 0.57 -4.64 -10.88
N VAL A 9 1.05 -3.52 -11.42
CA VAL A 9 0.39 -2.22 -11.30
C VAL A 9 0.27 -1.59 -12.67
N GLN A 10 -0.91 -1.07 -13.00
CA GLN A 10 -1.02 -0.16 -14.14
C GLN A 10 -0.70 1.26 -13.66
N THR A 11 0.38 1.87 -14.17
CA THR A 11 0.70 3.29 -13.94
C THR A 11 0.14 4.19 -15.04
N GLY A 12 -0.27 5.41 -14.69
CA GLY A 12 -0.75 6.39 -15.68
C GLY A 12 0.38 7.02 -16.51
N ASP A 13 0.06 7.51 -17.71
CA ASP A 13 1.01 8.07 -18.72
C ASP A 13 1.74 9.38 -18.32
N LYS A 14 1.70 9.79 -17.05
CA LYS A 14 2.10 11.15 -16.60
C LYS A 14 3.52 11.26 -16.04
N PHE A 15 4.29 10.17 -16.00
CA PHE A 15 5.63 10.17 -15.41
C PHE A 15 6.70 9.64 -16.36
N ASP A 16 7.92 10.16 -16.20
CA ASP A 16 9.09 9.60 -16.88
C ASP A 16 9.32 8.14 -16.46
N ASN A 17 9.67 7.30 -17.43
CA ASN A 17 9.83 5.87 -17.23
C ASN A 17 10.90 5.52 -16.20
N ASN A 18 11.97 6.34 -16.07
CA ASN A 18 13.00 6.08 -15.05
C ASN A 18 12.51 6.47 -13.66
N TYR A 19 11.74 7.56 -13.54
CA TYR A 19 11.12 7.94 -12.29
C TYR A 19 10.16 6.84 -11.79
N VAL A 20 9.27 6.33 -12.67
CA VAL A 20 8.35 5.24 -12.31
C VAL A 20 9.13 4.02 -11.83
N LYS A 21 10.14 3.57 -12.58
CA LYS A 21 10.95 2.40 -12.19
C LYS A 21 11.63 2.57 -10.84
N ASN A 22 12.27 3.71 -10.59
CA ASN A 22 12.93 3.98 -9.32
C ASN A 22 11.94 4.01 -8.16
N HIS A 23 10.78 4.66 -8.37
CA HIS A 23 9.71 4.72 -7.38
C HIS A 23 9.17 3.33 -7.03
N LEU A 24 8.84 2.51 -8.04
CA LEU A 24 8.35 1.14 -7.82
C LEU A 24 9.41 0.25 -7.14
N GLN A 25 10.69 0.46 -7.44
CA GLN A 25 11.79 -0.24 -6.76
C GLN A 25 11.90 0.16 -5.28
N GLU A 26 11.76 1.44 -4.95
CA GLU A 26 11.74 1.91 -3.56
C GLU A 26 10.55 1.34 -2.79
N VAL A 27 9.36 1.36 -3.38
CA VAL A 27 8.16 0.73 -2.80
C VAL A 27 8.41 -0.77 -2.56
N SER A 28 8.98 -1.46 -3.54
CA SER A 28 9.34 -2.88 -3.43
C SER A 28 10.32 -3.13 -2.27
N ASN A 29 11.32 -2.26 -2.09
CA ASN A 29 12.29 -2.35 -1.00
C ASN A 29 11.63 -2.17 0.37
N ILE A 30 10.70 -1.21 0.51
CA ILE A 30 9.96 -0.97 1.75
C ILE A 30 9.11 -2.19 2.13
N LEU A 31 8.35 -2.74 1.17
CA LEU A 31 7.45 -3.87 1.41
C LEU A 31 8.19 -5.21 1.61
N SER A 32 9.47 -5.28 1.24
CA SER A 32 10.30 -6.50 1.31
C SER A 32 11.31 -6.50 2.47
N GLN A 33 11.09 -5.70 3.50
CA GLN A 33 12.01 -5.63 4.66
C GLN A 33 12.06 -6.91 5.48
N ASN A 34 10.98 -7.69 5.52
CA ASN A 34 10.87 -8.87 6.37
C ASN A 34 11.22 -10.16 5.63
N GLU A 35 11.86 -11.08 6.35
CA GLU A 35 12.27 -12.36 5.79
C GLU A 35 11.07 -13.20 5.30
N GLY A 36 11.31 -13.99 4.25
CA GLY A 36 10.30 -14.90 3.71
C GLY A 36 9.32 -14.27 2.71
N PHE A 37 9.38 -12.95 2.49
CA PHE A 37 8.56 -12.25 1.51
C PHE A 37 9.36 -11.23 0.69
N SER A 38 9.19 -11.28 -0.63
CA SER A 38 9.67 -10.23 -1.51
C SER A 38 8.52 -9.80 -2.40
N VAL A 39 8.24 -8.50 -2.39
CA VAL A 39 7.30 -7.83 -3.27
C VAL A 39 8.08 -7.23 -4.42
N SER A 40 7.74 -7.60 -5.64
CA SER A 40 8.13 -6.83 -6.83
C SER A 40 6.92 -6.08 -7.32
N VAL A 41 6.99 -4.75 -7.30
CA VAL A 41 5.98 -3.90 -7.92
C VAL A 41 6.40 -3.62 -9.35
N ILE A 42 5.62 -4.10 -10.32
CA ILE A 42 5.99 -4.09 -11.74
C ILE A 42 4.87 -3.46 -12.54
N GLU A 43 5.23 -2.56 -13.47
CA GLU A 43 4.26 -2.00 -14.40
C GLU A 43 3.73 -3.08 -15.37
N ASP A 44 2.41 -3.26 -15.40
CA ASP A 44 1.70 -4.12 -16.35
C ASP A 44 0.36 -3.48 -16.72
N LYS A 45 0.14 -3.27 -18.03
CA LYS A 45 -1.08 -2.66 -18.56
C LYS A 45 -2.32 -3.56 -18.40
N ASN A 46 -2.12 -4.84 -18.13
CA ASN A 46 -3.18 -5.81 -17.89
C ASN A 46 -3.32 -6.17 -16.41
N ALA A 47 -2.60 -5.46 -15.53
CA ALA A 47 -2.72 -5.65 -14.10
C ALA A 47 -4.18 -5.44 -13.66
N SER A 48 -4.70 -6.40 -12.91
CA SER A 48 -5.97 -6.27 -12.20
C SER A 48 -5.89 -5.35 -10.97
N PHE A 49 -4.69 -4.85 -10.66
CA PHE A 49 -4.42 -3.91 -9.59
C PHE A 49 -3.88 -2.61 -10.21
N GLY A 50 -4.55 -1.50 -9.95
CA GLY A 50 -4.23 -0.20 -10.54
C GLY A 50 -3.44 0.70 -9.58
N LEU A 51 -2.48 1.44 -10.10
CA LEU A 51 -1.77 2.50 -9.37
C LEU A 51 -1.88 3.82 -10.14
N ASN A 52 -2.68 4.74 -9.62
CA ASN A 52 -2.70 6.13 -10.10
C ASN A 52 -1.82 7.00 -9.20
N MET A 53 -0.55 7.13 -9.56
CA MET A 53 0.29 8.16 -8.97
C MET A 53 -0.10 9.51 -9.55
N SER A 54 -0.15 10.56 -8.72
CA SER A 54 -0.12 11.93 -9.22
C SER A 54 0.67 12.77 -8.24
N LYS A 55 1.66 13.53 -8.73
CA LYS A 55 2.52 14.41 -7.91
C LYS A 55 1.72 15.43 -7.09
N ASP A 56 0.48 15.70 -7.50
CA ASP A 56 -0.44 16.65 -6.88
C ASP A 56 -1.56 15.98 -6.07
N PHE A 57 -1.48 14.68 -5.73
CA PHE A 57 -2.51 14.06 -4.91
C PHE A 57 -2.44 14.62 -3.48
N SER A 58 -3.28 15.60 -3.19
CA SER A 58 -3.69 16.02 -1.86
C SER A 58 -5.20 15.87 -1.77
N GLY A 59 -5.65 14.77 -1.18
CA GLY A 59 -7.04 14.69 -0.72
C GLY A 59 -7.17 15.64 0.47
N ALA A 60 -8.18 16.51 0.47
CA ALA A 60 -8.53 17.31 1.64
C ALA A 60 -9.90 16.85 2.13
N SER A 61 -9.99 16.46 3.39
CA SER A 61 -11.26 16.15 4.05
C SER A 61 -11.38 16.97 5.33
N ILE A 62 -12.61 17.19 5.79
CA ILE A 62 -12.85 17.83 7.08
C ILE A 62 -13.21 16.72 8.07
N VAL A 63 -12.39 16.52 9.08
CA VAL A 63 -12.62 15.59 10.19
C VAL A 63 -12.67 16.42 11.46
N ASP A 64 -13.79 16.37 12.20
CA ASP A 64 -14.02 17.12 13.43
C ASP A 64 -13.73 18.64 13.32
N GLY A 65 -14.06 19.24 12.18
CA GLY A 65 -13.86 20.66 11.91
C GLY A 65 -12.43 21.06 11.56
N GLN A 66 -11.50 20.10 11.47
CA GLN A 66 -10.12 20.32 11.01
C GLN A 66 -9.95 19.84 9.57
N ILE A 67 -9.15 20.57 8.80
CA ILE A 67 -8.75 20.13 7.46
C ILE A 67 -7.66 19.07 7.62
N THR A 68 -7.98 17.84 7.24
CA THR A 68 -7.04 16.74 7.11
C THR A 68 -6.60 16.64 5.66
N VAL A 69 -5.29 16.70 5.43
CA VAL A 69 -4.70 16.46 4.12
C VAL A 69 -4.17 15.03 4.06
N THR A 70 -4.71 14.23 3.15
CA THR A 70 -4.31 12.84 2.91
C THR A 70 -3.36 12.77 1.71
N ALA A 71 -2.25 12.06 1.88
CA ALA A 71 -1.21 11.91 0.87
C ALA A 71 -1.42 10.72 -0.08
N GLY A 72 -2.50 9.96 0.12
CA GLY A 72 -2.88 8.81 -0.68
C GLY A 72 -4.31 8.35 -0.40
N LYS A 73 -4.74 7.32 -1.14
CA LYS A 73 -6.01 6.63 -0.93
C LYS A 73 -5.97 5.21 -1.47
N ALA A 74 -6.41 4.26 -0.66
CA ALA A 74 -6.68 2.88 -1.03
C ALA A 74 -7.94 2.37 -0.31
N THR A 75 -8.55 1.33 -0.85
CA THR A 75 -9.59 0.57 -0.14
C THR A 75 -8.95 -0.61 0.59
N LEU A 76 -9.17 -0.68 1.90
CA LEU A 76 -8.61 -1.73 2.74
C LEU A 76 -9.00 -3.13 2.25
N GLY A 77 -8.01 -3.99 1.99
CA GLY A 77 -8.19 -5.41 1.73
C GLY A 77 -8.82 -5.77 0.37
N ASN A 78 -8.89 -4.84 -0.58
CA ASN A 78 -9.49 -5.09 -1.89
C ASN A 78 -8.48 -4.94 -3.05
N PRO A 79 -7.45 -5.78 -3.18
CA PRO A 79 -6.38 -5.56 -4.16
C PRO A 79 -6.79 -5.84 -5.62
N ILE A 80 -8.08 -5.98 -5.94
CA ILE A 80 -8.59 -6.25 -7.29
C ILE A 80 -9.49 -5.09 -7.74
N ASP A 81 -9.29 -4.61 -8.97
CA ASP A 81 -10.03 -3.54 -9.64
C ASP A 81 -10.07 -2.21 -8.87
N GLN A 82 -9.17 -2.03 -7.91
CA GLN A 82 -8.97 -0.76 -7.23
C GLN A 82 -7.80 0.00 -7.84
N THR A 83 -7.89 1.33 -7.74
CA THR A 83 -6.81 2.24 -8.08
C THR A 83 -6.29 2.87 -6.81
N VAL A 84 -5.04 2.55 -6.45
CA VAL A 84 -4.34 3.25 -5.37
C VAL A 84 -3.94 4.63 -5.85
N SER A 85 -4.18 5.66 -5.04
CA SER A 85 -3.68 7.02 -5.27
C SER A 85 -2.58 7.37 -4.28
N SER A 86 -1.54 8.06 -4.75
CA SER A 86 -0.44 8.54 -3.90
C SER A 86 0.14 9.83 -4.46
N ASN A 87 0.66 10.69 -3.57
CA ASN A 87 1.37 11.92 -3.89
C ASN A 87 2.75 11.72 -4.56
N GLY A 88 3.14 10.48 -4.86
CA GLY A 88 4.40 10.15 -5.53
C GLY A 88 5.61 10.02 -4.59
N ASN A 89 5.40 9.99 -3.27
CA ASN A 89 6.42 9.51 -2.33
C ASN A 89 6.30 7.99 -2.17
N ALA A 90 7.43 7.28 -2.24
CA ALA A 90 7.49 5.82 -2.14
C ALA A 90 6.93 5.30 -0.80
N SER A 91 7.16 5.97 0.33
CA SER A 91 6.62 5.52 1.63
C SER A 91 5.10 5.62 1.68
N ASN A 92 4.53 6.70 1.14
CA ASN A 92 3.08 6.84 1.02
C ASN A 92 2.50 5.81 0.03
N THR A 93 3.16 5.56 -1.10
CA THR A 93 2.68 4.53 -2.03
C THR A 93 2.72 3.14 -1.38
N ALA A 94 3.77 2.82 -0.62
CA ALA A 94 3.86 1.58 0.14
C ALA A 94 2.76 1.46 1.21
N HIS A 95 2.46 2.55 1.93
CA HIS A 95 1.35 2.63 2.89
C HIS A 95 0.00 2.28 2.23
N GLU A 96 -0.30 2.92 1.10
CA GLU A 96 -1.57 2.66 0.40
C GLU A 96 -1.62 1.25 -0.21
N PHE A 97 -0.48 0.69 -0.63
CA PHE A 97 -0.40 -0.70 -1.08
C PHE A 97 -0.65 -1.68 0.05
N ALA A 98 -0.15 -1.38 1.25
CA ALA A 98 -0.41 -2.19 2.41
C ALA A 98 -1.88 -2.14 2.83
N HIS A 99 -2.53 -0.98 2.77
CA HIS A 99 -4.00 -0.87 2.90
C HIS A 99 -4.71 -1.74 1.86
N ALA A 100 -4.36 -1.60 0.58
CA ALA A 100 -4.93 -2.43 -0.47
C ALA A 100 -4.78 -3.93 -0.22
N ALA A 101 -3.65 -4.33 0.37
CA ALA A 101 -3.34 -5.69 0.79
C ALA A 101 -3.86 -6.06 2.20
N GLY A 102 -4.73 -5.24 2.80
CA GLY A 102 -5.50 -5.56 4.00
C GLY A 102 -4.84 -5.20 5.32
N VAL A 103 -3.75 -4.43 5.30
CA VAL A 103 -3.10 -3.95 6.52
C VAL A 103 -3.76 -2.64 6.96
N PRO A 104 -4.35 -2.57 8.17
CA PRO A 104 -4.97 -1.35 8.69
C PRO A 104 -3.91 -0.40 9.31
N HIS A 105 -4.33 0.78 9.77
CA HIS A 105 -3.46 1.67 10.53
C HIS A 105 -2.99 1.02 11.85
N ILE A 106 -1.91 1.54 12.44
CA ILE A 106 -1.42 1.01 13.74
C ILE A 106 -2.36 1.29 14.92
N PHE A 107 -3.22 2.31 14.79
CA PHE A 107 -4.18 2.73 15.80
C PHE A 107 -5.57 2.13 15.59
N ASP A 108 -5.76 1.32 14.55
CA ASP A 108 -7.02 0.61 14.32
C ASP A 108 -7.09 -0.64 15.23
N GLU A 109 -8.29 -0.96 15.75
CA GLU A 109 -8.49 -2.08 16.69
C GLU A 109 -8.04 -3.44 16.15
N ASN A 110 -8.12 -3.64 14.83
CA ASN A 110 -7.75 -4.88 14.15
C ASN A 110 -6.25 -4.95 13.78
N SER A 111 -5.46 -3.93 14.15
CA SER A 111 -4.04 -3.88 13.84
C SER A 111 -3.25 -5.03 14.49
N LYS A 112 -2.19 -5.44 13.80
CA LYS A 112 -1.24 -6.46 14.28
C LYS A 112 0.01 -5.85 14.91
N VAL A 113 0.04 -4.53 15.06
CA VAL A 113 1.13 -3.75 15.64
C VAL A 113 0.55 -2.85 16.72
N THR A 114 1.19 -2.81 17.89
CA THR A 114 0.73 -1.95 19.00
C THR A 114 1.05 -0.48 18.74
N ASN A 115 0.08 0.42 18.97
CA ASN A 115 0.27 1.87 18.87
C ASN A 115 1.11 2.40 20.05
N THR A 116 2.43 2.24 19.96
CA THR A 116 3.40 2.60 21.00
C THR A 116 4.54 3.45 20.42
N PRO A 117 5.25 4.28 21.22
CA PRO A 117 6.36 5.10 20.74
C PRO A 117 7.43 4.33 19.94
N ASP A 118 7.72 3.09 20.32
CA ASP A 118 8.66 2.21 19.60
C ASP A 118 8.23 1.90 18.15
N ASN A 119 6.95 2.12 17.82
CA ASN A 119 6.38 1.90 16.49
C ASN A 119 6.01 3.21 15.79
N ILE A 120 6.50 4.37 16.25
CA ILE A 120 6.18 5.68 15.65
C ILE A 120 6.58 5.77 14.17
N ASN A 121 7.64 5.04 13.77
CA ASN A 121 8.13 4.96 12.39
C ASN A 121 7.50 3.81 11.58
N ASN A 122 6.47 3.14 12.10
CA ASN A 122 5.75 2.12 11.36
C ASN A 122 5.11 2.72 10.11
N MET A 123 5.19 1.98 9.00
CA MET A 123 4.63 2.37 7.71
C MET A 123 3.14 2.69 7.80
N MET A 124 2.39 2.02 8.68
CA MET A 124 0.94 2.20 8.86
C MET A 124 0.57 3.23 9.93
N ASN A 125 1.53 4.05 10.38
CA ASN A 125 1.23 5.24 11.16
C ASN A 125 0.86 6.40 10.24
N SER A 126 0.10 7.37 10.76
CA SER A 126 -0.29 8.55 10.01
C SER A 126 -0.55 9.74 10.94
N ASN A 127 -0.83 10.91 10.34
CA ASN A 127 -1.20 12.11 11.08
C ASN A 127 -2.61 12.01 11.71
N GLU A 128 -3.37 10.98 11.37
CA GLU A 128 -4.69 10.69 11.93
C GLU A 128 -4.60 9.88 13.24
N ASN A 129 -3.39 9.54 13.69
CA ASN A 129 -3.20 8.85 14.97
C ASN A 129 -3.93 9.59 16.11
N ASP A 130 -4.70 8.83 16.87
CA ASP A 130 -5.54 9.32 17.96
C ASP A 130 -4.71 9.88 19.13
N ILE A 131 -3.47 9.42 19.27
CA ILE A 131 -2.51 9.91 20.27
C ILE A 131 -1.69 11.07 19.65
N PRO A 132 -1.82 12.33 20.15
CA PRO A 132 -1.22 13.50 19.50
C PRO A 132 0.30 13.45 19.29
N ASN A 133 1.05 12.89 20.24
CA ASN A 133 2.52 12.76 20.13
C ASN A 133 2.98 11.57 19.28
N MET A 134 2.05 10.73 18.82
CA MET A 134 2.28 9.62 17.91
C MET A 134 1.93 9.95 16.46
N ARG A 135 1.31 11.12 16.20
CA ARG A 135 0.96 11.59 14.85
C ARG A 135 2.23 11.80 14.03
N SER A 136 2.50 10.86 13.15
CA SER A 136 3.67 10.83 12.29
C SER A 136 3.30 10.14 10.98
N SER A 137 3.72 10.73 9.86
CA SER A 137 3.49 10.18 8.52
C SER A 137 4.82 9.96 7.80
N GLY A 138 4.88 8.94 6.94
CA GLY A 138 6.05 8.67 6.11
C GLY A 138 7.07 7.71 6.72
N GLY A 139 6.71 7.04 7.83
CA GLY A 139 7.45 5.89 8.33
C GLY A 139 7.56 4.78 7.28
N THR A 140 8.58 3.93 7.40
CA THR A 140 8.84 2.84 6.46
C THR A 140 8.96 1.48 7.11
N GLU A 141 8.91 1.39 8.45
CA GLU A 141 9.07 0.11 9.13
C GLU A 141 7.86 -0.78 8.93
N VAL A 142 8.09 -2.01 8.47
CA VAL A 142 7.05 -3.03 8.33
C VAL A 142 7.31 -4.13 9.36
N LYS A 143 6.32 -4.48 10.18
CA LYS A 143 6.44 -5.61 11.11
C LYS A 143 5.97 -6.91 10.45
N GLN A 144 6.48 -8.05 10.92
CA GLN A 144 6.18 -9.37 10.32
C GLN A 144 4.68 -9.65 10.18
N GLY A 145 3.86 -9.34 11.20
CA GLY A 145 2.41 -9.56 11.13
C GLY A 145 1.70 -8.76 10.01
N GLN A 146 2.25 -7.60 9.63
CA GLN A 146 1.76 -6.82 8.49
C GLN A 146 2.15 -7.49 7.18
N THR A 147 3.40 -7.97 7.08
CA THR A 147 3.87 -8.79 5.94
C THR A 147 3.01 -10.03 5.73
N ASP A 148 2.71 -10.78 6.79
CA ASP A 148 1.89 -11.99 6.70
C ASP A 148 0.45 -11.67 6.25
N THR A 149 -0.10 -10.55 6.71
CA THR A 149 -1.43 -10.07 6.28
C THR A 149 -1.44 -9.78 4.78
N MET A 150 -0.45 -9.04 4.27
CA MET A 150 -0.35 -8.75 2.83
C MET A 150 -0.26 -10.03 1.99
N ILE A 151 0.57 -10.99 2.39
CA ILE A 151 0.72 -12.29 1.72
C ILE A 151 -0.62 -13.01 1.63
N ASN A 152 -1.34 -13.09 2.76
CA ASN A 152 -2.60 -13.82 2.82
C ASN A 152 -3.67 -13.17 1.94
N THR A 153 -3.79 -11.84 1.97
CA THR A 153 -4.75 -11.10 1.15
C THR A 153 -4.44 -11.22 -0.34
N ILE A 154 -3.17 -11.08 -0.73
CA ILE A 154 -2.73 -11.22 -2.13
C ILE A 154 -3.01 -12.65 -2.63
N ASN A 155 -2.66 -13.67 -1.86
CA ASN A 155 -2.89 -15.08 -2.24
C ASN A 155 -4.38 -15.41 -2.37
N ALA A 156 -5.21 -14.92 -1.44
CA ALA A 156 -6.66 -15.08 -1.51
C ALA A 156 -7.23 -14.41 -2.76
N SER A 157 -6.68 -13.25 -3.13
CA SER A 157 -7.10 -12.47 -4.30
C SER A 157 -6.63 -13.10 -5.61
N GLN A 158 -5.45 -13.73 -5.65
CA GLN A 158 -4.93 -14.39 -6.85
C GLN A 158 -5.86 -15.51 -7.34
N SER A 159 -6.47 -16.26 -6.42
CA SER A 159 -7.45 -17.30 -6.77
C SER A 159 -8.68 -16.69 -7.47
N ARG A 160 -9.13 -15.51 -7.02
CA ARG A 160 -10.22 -14.76 -7.65
C ARG A 160 -9.81 -14.18 -9.01
N LEU A 161 -8.58 -13.69 -9.16
CA LEU A 161 -8.05 -13.21 -10.45
C LEU A 161 -8.02 -14.31 -11.51
N ASN A 162 -7.50 -15.49 -11.15
CA ASN A 162 -7.45 -16.63 -12.07
C ASN A 162 -8.86 -17.02 -12.56
N SER A 163 -9.86 -16.98 -11.67
CA SER A 163 -11.25 -17.28 -12.03
C SER A 163 -11.87 -16.23 -12.98
N LEU A 164 -11.50 -14.95 -12.83
CA LEU A 164 -11.96 -13.87 -13.71
C LEU A 164 -11.34 -13.97 -15.10
N GLU A 165 -10.07 -14.39 -15.20
CA GLU A 165 -9.41 -14.61 -16.49
C GLU A 165 -9.98 -15.81 -17.25
N GLU A 166 -10.36 -16.87 -16.56
CA GLU A 166 -11.03 -18.04 -17.16
C GLU A 166 -12.41 -17.67 -17.73
N GLN A 167 -13.16 -16.81 -17.03
CA GLN A 167 -14.46 -16.32 -17.50
C GLN A 167 -14.34 -15.42 -18.74
N LYS A 168 -13.25 -14.65 -18.88
CA LYS A 168 -13.00 -13.81 -20.07
C LYS A 168 -12.64 -14.61 -21.33
N LYS A 169 -12.31 -15.90 -21.19
CA LYS A 169 -11.95 -16.80 -22.30
C LYS A 169 -13.13 -17.63 -22.82
N GLN A 170 -14.30 -17.53 -22.19
CA GLN A 170 -15.56 -18.15 -22.61
C GLN A 170 -16.40 -17.12 -23.37
#